data_AF-A0A074RSD8-F1
#
_entry.id   AF-A0A074RSD8-F1
#
_cell.length_a   1.000
_cell.length_b   1.000
_cell.length_c   1.000
_cell.angle_alpha   90.00
_cell.angle_beta   90.00
_cell.angle_gamma   90.00
#
_symmetry.space_group_name_H-M   'P 1'
#
loop_
_entity.id
_entity.type
_entity.pdbx_description
1 polymer ?
#
loop_
_entity_poly.entity_id
_entity_poly.type
_entity_poly.pdbx_seq_one_letter_code
_entity_poly.pdbx_strand_id
1 'polypeptide(L)'
;MSRTRQDLGYYEQLAVQIVPRHPTRDLPTGIELRLRNSLPNFGTVWDFQILCVRQGTIVKGRPNLAIVVFSSQLAVTKILDSSERDKPGSLWQTNSIMAHTLEQTGPVAEYFSTQIVPRLSSLPRANGQPSSSQVPPRFTPSQPASSTPKDFVPPTIQCPRAEGWERALDGITTGGHTVPFKSSQSTGLTLGSPEWMRARISQLEAELDTARAVRDMALSEQSVVRLAHQTEQNARREATAQKSAAEAELSRKGVEQGQLRVELNGVLTRESVLLKDNHTLRKLLAFAEGELKLVRSSLDDSEKCMQRVKTLESQLEEVQNRAHKLQLQNARLEQQQKHANTTELDVKEKLKKSDSEVKHLRADLASTQEQLEAARASLESTEQKCSSARRMYESTKEKLGTYKERLESEETIVHKLKGTLTPEVYRSLGATYEALGGFLSVVGLPPLCEGGVAPKKESD
;
A
#
# COMPACT_ATOMS: atom_id res chain seq x y z
N MET A 1 -1.13 2.22 1.03
CA MET A 1 -1.54 3.31 0.10
C MET A 1 -3.01 3.74 0.26
N SER A 2 -3.74 3.31 1.29
CA SER A 2 -5.19 3.50 1.38
C SER A 2 -5.64 4.75 2.17
N ARG A 3 -4.77 5.35 3.00
CA ARG A 3 -5.11 6.54 3.80
C ARG A 3 -5.15 7.84 2.97
N THR A 4 -4.29 7.97 1.96
CA THR A 4 -4.17 9.20 1.16
C THR A 4 -5.40 9.53 0.32
N ARG A 5 -6.22 8.53 -0.09
CA ARG A 5 -7.44 8.78 -0.87
C ARG A 5 -8.59 9.32 -0.03
N GLN A 6 -8.74 8.91 1.23
CA GLN A 6 -9.78 9.43 2.12
C GLN A 6 -9.48 10.87 2.54
N ASP A 7 -8.20 11.19 2.77
CA ASP A 7 -7.78 12.54 3.13
C ASP A 7 -7.99 13.53 1.96
N LEU A 8 -7.77 13.09 0.72
CA LEU A 8 -7.96 13.94 -0.46
C LEU A 8 -9.40 14.46 -0.59
N GLY A 9 -10.39 13.57 -0.56
CA GLY A 9 -11.80 13.96 -0.68
C GLY A 9 -12.28 14.86 0.46
N TYR A 10 -11.69 14.72 1.65
CA TYR A 10 -11.95 15.62 2.78
C TYR A 10 -11.42 17.03 2.51
N TYR A 11 -10.15 17.18 2.07
CA TYR A 11 -9.58 18.50 1.80
C TYR A 11 -10.16 19.17 0.55
N GLU A 12 -10.58 18.41 -0.46
CA GLU A 12 -11.28 18.95 -1.64
C GLU A 12 -12.59 19.66 -1.26
N GLN A 13 -13.35 19.10 -0.32
CA GLN A 13 -14.58 19.74 0.20
C GLN A 13 -14.29 20.99 1.05
N LEU A 14 -13.05 21.16 1.49
CA LEU A 14 -12.58 22.30 2.27
C LEU A 14 -11.85 23.35 1.43
N ALA A 15 -11.63 23.08 0.15
CA ALA A 15 -10.87 23.92 -0.75
C ALA A 15 -11.78 24.75 -1.68
N VAL A 16 -11.39 26.00 -1.87
CA VAL A 16 -12.06 26.94 -2.75
C VAL A 16 -11.03 27.53 -3.70
N GLN A 17 -11.39 27.57 -4.98
CA GLN A 17 -10.60 28.26 -5.99
C GLN A 17 -11.19 29.66 -6.24
N ILE A 18 -10.34 30.67 -6.25
CA ILE A 18 -10.69 32.06 -6.50
C ILE A 18 -10.08 32.46 -7.84
N VAL A 19 -10.93 32.83 -8.78
CA VAL A 19 -10.57 33.18 -10.16
C VAL A 19 -11.08 34.59 -10.50
N PRO A 20 -10.44 35.29 -11.44
CA PRO A 20 -11.02 36.49 -12.02
C PRO A 20 -12.32 36.15 -12.76
N ARG A 21 -13.32 37.03 -12.65
CA ARG A 21 -14.62 36.86 -13.35
C ARG A 21 -14.48 36.79 -14.87
N HIS A 22 -13.44 37.41 -15.41
CA HIS A 22 -13.12 37.34 -16.82
C HIS A 22 -11.93 36.38 -16.98
N PRO A 23 -12.13 35.22 -17.64
CA PRO A 23 -11.13 34.14 -17.70
C PRO A 23 -9.83 34.53 -18.41
N THR A 24 -9.84 35.62 -19.17
CA THR A 24 -8.67 36.17 -19.87
C THR A 24 -7.84 37.13 -19.03
N ARG A 25 -8.27 37.49 -17.82
CA ARG A 25 -7.57 38.45 -16.96
C ARG A 25 -6.70 37.75 -15.94
N ASP A 26 -5.56 38.36 -15.65
CA ASP A 26 -4.76 38.03 -14.46
C ASP A 26 -5.46 38.58 -13.20
N LEU A 27 -5.14 38.03 -12.05
CA LEU A 27 -5.58 38.58 -10.77
C LEU A 27 -4.99 39.99 -10.55
N PRO A 28 -5.72 40.93 -9.91
CA PRO A 28 -5.24 42.28 -9.66
C PRO A 28 -3.92 42.30 -8.86
N THR A 29 -3.03 43.23 -9.18
CA THR A 29 -1.79 43.42 -8.42
C THR A 29 -2.13 43.77 -6.96
N GLY A 30 -1.52 43.03 -6.01
CA GLY A 30 -1.80 43.19 -4.58
C GLY A 30 -3.05 42.44 -4.08
N ILE A 31 -3.70 41.62 -4.91
CA ILE A 31 -4.85 40.81 -4.47
C ILE A 31 -4.47 39.86 -3.33
N GLU A 32 -3.22 39.39 -3.30
CA GLU A 32 -2.73 38.44 -2.29
C GLU A 32 -2.95 39.00 -0.89
N LEU A 33 -2.46 40.22 -0.64
CA LEU A 33 -2.57 40.86 0.66
C LEU A 33 -4.03 41.11 1.03
N ARG A 34 -4.85 41.53 0.06
CA ARG A 34 -6.28 41.77 0.27
C ARG A 34 -7.04 40.49 0.62
N LEU A 35 -6.74 39.39 -0.08
CA LEU A 35 -7.32 38.07 0.21
C LEU A 35 -6.86 37.58 1.58
N ARG A 36 -5.56 37.61 1.89
CA ARG A 36 -5.05 37.20 3.20
C ARG A 36 -5.69 37.98 4.36
N ASN A 37 -6.00 39.27 4.16
CA ASN A 37 -6.66 40.09 5.18
C ASN A 37 -8.18 39.85 5.28
N SER A 38 -8.83 39.43 4.19
CA SER A 38 -10.29 39.32 4.11
C SER A 38 -10.81 37.89 4.32
N LEU A 39 -10.03 36.87 3.95
CA LEU A 39 -10.40 35.45 4.08
C LEU A 39 -10.64 35.01 5.54
N PRO A 40 -9.90 35.50 6.55
CA PRO A 40 -10.17 35.17 7.95
C PRO A 40 -11.58 35.53 8.43
N ASN A 41 -12.25 36.49 7.77
CA ASN A 41 -13.64 36.85 8.09
C ASN A 41 -14.64 35.72 7.77
N PHE A 42 -14.26 34.76 6.92
CA PHE A 42 -15.08 33.60 6.56
C PHE A 42 -14.79 32.38 7.45
N GLY A 43 -13.56 32.25 7.95
CA GLY A 43 -13.10 31.18 8.83
C GLY A 43 -11.58 31.05 8.88
N THR A 44 -11.09 30.09 9.67
CA THR A 44 -9.65 29.82 9.76
C THR A 44 -9.12 29.21 8.46
N VAL A 45 -8.10 29.82 7.89
CA VAL A 45 -7.41 29.35 6.67
C VAL A 45 -6.24 28.46 7.07
N TRP A 46 -6.19 27.24 6.52
CA TRP A 46 -5.11 26.27 6.74
C TRP A 46 -3.97 26.42 5.74
N ASP A 47 -4.29 26.60 4.46
CA ASP A 47 -3.30 26.90 3.42
C ASP A 47 -3.87 27.88 2.41
N PHE A 48 -2.98 28.66 1.81
CA PHE A 48 -3.31 29.67 0.80
C PHE A 48 -2.19 29.71 -0.23
N GLN A 49 -2.53 29.41 -1.47
CA GLN A 49 -1.59 29.39 -2.60
C GLN A 49 -2.13 30.23 -3.74
N ILE A 50 -1.23 30.92 -4.45
CA ILE A 50 -1.57 31.66 -5.67
C ILE A 50 -0.74 31.09 -6.81
N LEU A 51 -1.41 30.79 -7.92
CA LEU A 51 -0.86 30.09 -9.07
C LEU A 51 -1.15 30.86 -10.36
N CYS A 52 -0.33 30.61 -11.38
CA CYS A 52 -0.59 31.02 -12.76
C CYS A 52 -0.85 29.76 -13.58
N VAL A 53 -2.07 29.63 -14.10
CA VAL A 53 -2.51 28.51 -14.92
C VAL A 53 -2.78 29.01 -16.34
N ARG A 54 -2.02 28.53 -17.32
CA ARG A 54 -2.22 28.88 -18.74
C ARG A 54 -2.37 27.61 -19.55
N GLN A 55 -3.41 27.54 -20.37
CA GLN A 55 -3.71 26.39 -21.25
C GLN A 55 -3.67 25.05 -20.50
N GLY A 56 -4.19 25.00 -19.28
CA GLY A 56 -4.21 23.77 -18.49
C GLY A 56 -2.84 23.35 -17.94
N THR A 57 -1.86 24.25 -17.83
CA THR A 57 -0.58 23.96 -17.18
C THR A 57 -0.22 25.06 -16.17
N ILE A 58 0.44 24.68 -15.08
CA ILE A 58 0.92 25.64 -14.07
C ILE A 58 2.27 26.17 -14.55
N VAL A 59 2.32 27.47 -14.82
CA VAL A 59 3.51 28.16 -15.36
C VAL A 59 3.97 29.25 -14.41
N LYS A 60 5.23 29.69 -14.54
CA LYS A 60 5.69 30.90 -13.87
C LYS A 60 5.13 32.11 -14.62
N GLY A 61 4.43 32.99 -13.93
CA GLY A 61 3.80 34.15 -14.57
C GLY A 61 2.93 34.96 -13.62
N ARG A 62 2.15 35.88 -14.20
CA ARG A 62 1.17 36.65 -13.44
C ARG A 62 0.06 35.72 -12.94
N PRO A 63 -0.24 35.72 -11.63
CA PRO A 63 -1.21 34.80 -11.07
C PRO A 63 -2.60 35.08 -11.61
N ASN A 64 -3.37 34.03 -11.88
CA ASN A 64 -4.76 34.11 -12.32
C ASN A 64 -5.68 33.14 -11.55
N LEU A 65 -5.14 32.46 -10.54
CA LEU A 65 -5.87 31.51 -9.70
C LEU A 65 -5.32 31.59 -8.27
N ALA A 66 -6.19 31.58 -7.27
CA ALA A 66 -5.79 31.35 -5.89
C ALA A 66 -6.57 30.14 -5.33
N ILE A 67 -5.89 29.29 -4.57
CA ILE A 67 -6.49 28.14 -3.88
C ILE A 67 -6.42 28.43 -2.38
N VAL A 68 -7.56 28.30 -1.71
CA VAL A 68 -7.70 28.52 -0.28
C VAL A 68 -8.29 27.28 0.37
N VAL A 69 -7.64 26.76 1.41
CA VAL A 69 -8.15 25.62 2.18
C VAL A 69 -8.57 26.10 3.56
N PHE A 70 -9.84 25.88 3.92
CA PHE A 70 -10.40 26.27 5.19
C PHE A 70 -10.40 25.11 6.20
N SER A 71 -10.51 25.44 7.48
CA SER A 71 -10.67 24.45 8.55
C SER A 71 -12.08 23.84 8.63
N SER A 72 -13.06 24.43 7.95
CA SER A 72 -14.48 24.05 8.06
C SER A 72 -15.23 24.24 6.75
N GLN A 73 -16.11 23.29 6.43
CA GLN A 73 -17.02 23.36 5.27
C GLN A 73 -18.03 24.52 5.38
N LEU A 74 -18.31 25.00 6.60
CA LEU A 74 -19.14 26.18 6.80
C LEU A 74 -18.46 27.45 6.27
N ALA A 75 -17.12 27.52 6.33
CA ALA A 75 -16.39 28.65 5.76
C ALA A 75 -16.44 28.64 4.23
N VAL A 76 -16.34 27.45 3.64
CA VAL A 76 -16.47 27.19 2.19
C VAL A 76 -17.85 27.60 1.67
N THR A 77 -18.93 27.22 2.36
CA THR A 77 -20.29 27.63 1.96
C THR A 77 -20.48 29.14 2.11
N LYS A 78 -20.02 29.75 3.21
CA LYS A 78 -20.09 31.20 3.40
C LYS A 78 -19.35 31.99 2.33
N ILE A 79 -18.16 31.55 1.91
CA ILE A 79 -17.36 32.25 0.90
C ILE A 79 -17.98 32.11 -0.49
N LEU A 80 -18.52 30.94 -0.84
CA LEU A 80 -19.25 30.70 -2.09
C LEU A 80 -20.52 31.56 -2.13
N ASP A 81 -21.35 31.52 -1.09
CA ASP A 81 -22.56 32.34 -0.99
C ASP A 81 -22.26 33.85 -1.01
N SER A 82 -21.12 34.25 -0.45
CA SER A 82 -20.69 35.65 -0.46
C SER A 82 -20.23 36.09 -1.85
N SER A 83 -19.53 35.21 -2.56
CA SER A 83 -19.08 35.44 -3.94
C SER A 83 -20.26 35.55 -4.90
N GLU A 84 -21.29 34.71 -4.76
CA GLU A 84 -22.47 34.73 -5.63
C GLU A 84 -23.36 35.96 -5.43
N ARG A 85 -23.47 36.47 -4.19
CA ARG A 85 -24.38 37.59 -3.87
C ARG A 85 -23.96 38.95 -4.41
N ASP A 86 -22.81 39.04 -5.09
CA ASP A 86 -22.24 40.20 -5.79
C ASP A 86 -22.70 41.59 -5.28
N LYS A 87 -22.51 41.85 -3.99
CA LYS A 87 -22.96 43.11 -3.40
C LYS A 87 -22.05 44.27 -3.83
N PRO A 88 -22.62 45.45 -4.13
CA PRO A 88 -21.88 46.68 -4.34
C PRO A 88 -20.81 46.93 -3.27
N GLY A 89 -19.55 47.11 -3.68
CA GLY A 89 -18.42 47.36 -2.77
C GLY A 89 -17.89 46.14 -2.02
N SER A 90 -18.39 44.93 -2.33
CA SER A 90 -17.81 43.69 -1.81
C SER A 90 -16.39 43.45 -2.34
N LEU A 91 -15.61 42.63 -1.64
CA LEU A 91 -14.30 42.14 -2.09
C LEU A 91 -14.37 41.58 -3.52
N TRP A 92 -15.43 40.79 -3.80
CA TRP A 92 -15.65 40.09 -5.06
C TRP A 92 -15.82 41.06 -6.22
N GLN A 93 -16.71 42.05 -6.05
CA GLN A 93 -16.98 43.05 -7.07
C GLN A 93 -15.79 44.00 -7.25
N THR A 94 -15.23 44.51 -6.15
CA THR A 94 -14.13 45.50 -6.15
C THR A 94 -12.89 44.97 -6.87
N ASN A 95 -12.60 43.67 -6.72
CA ASN A 95 -11.44 43.04 -7.35
C ASN A 95 -11.81 42.24 -8.60
N SER A 96 -13.09 42.23 -9.02
CA SER A 96 -13.60 41.46 -10.16
C SER A 96 -13.21 39.97 -10.11
N ILE A 97 -13.33 39.36 -8.94
CA ILE A 97 -13.03 37.94 -8.67
C ILE A 97 -14.29 37.19 -8.24
N MET A 98 -14.25 35.88 -8.34
CA MET A 98 -15.28 34.96 -7.87
C MET A 98 -14.66 33.69 -7.30
N ALA A 99 -15.35 33.09 -6.34
CA ALA A 99 -14.99 31.83 -5.72
C ALA A 99 -15.81 30.68 -6.32
N HIS A 100 -15.16 29.55 -6.54
CA HIS A 100 -15.76 28.28 -6.96
C HIS A 100 -15.25 27.14 -6.09
N THR A 101 -15.99 26.04 -6.06
CA THR A 101 -15.48 24.76 -5.56
C THR A 101 -14.28 24.34 -6.40
N LEU A 102 -13.28 23.74 -5.75
CA LEU A 102 -12.11 23.19 -6.45
C LEU A 102 -12.55 22.15 -7.50
N GLU A 103 -12.04 22.27 -8.72
CA GLU A 103 -12.30 21.27 -9.76
C GLU A 103 -11.67 19.93 -9.37
N GLN A 104 -12.40 18.83 -9.58
CA GLN A 104 -11.94 17.46 -9.25
C GLN A 104 -10.95 16.90 -10.28
N THR A 105 -10.81 17.55 -11.43
CA THR A 105 -9.98 17.08 -12.54
C THR A 105 -9.17 18.23 -13.12
N GLY A 106 -7.98 17.93 -13.65
CA GLY A 106 -7.12 18.91 -14.30
C GLY A 106 -5.85 19.25 -13.52
N PRO A 107 -5.01 20.17 -14.04
CA PRO A 107 -3.69 20.49 -13.50
C PRO A 107 -3.76 21.11 -12.09
N VAL A 108 -4.85 21.81 -11.80
CA VAL A 108 -5.10 22.44 -10.50
C VAL A 108 -5.42 21.37 -9.45
N ALA A 109 -6.27 20.41 -9.79
CA ALA A 109 -6.61 19.26 -8.95
C ALA A 109 -5.37 18.39 -8.68
N GLU A 110 -4.54 18.16 -9.71
CA GLU A 110 -3.30 17.42 -9.58
C GLU A 110 -2.29 18.13 -8.68
N TYR A 111 -2.10 19.46 -8.85
CA TYR A 111 -1.26 20.26 -7.97
C TYR A 111 -1.78 20.28 -6.53
N PHE A 112 -3.09 20.40 -6.35
CA PHE A 112 -3.72 20.34 -5.04
C PHE A 112 -3.41 19.01 -4.34
N SER A 113 -3.63 17.90 -5.05
CA SER A 113 -3.41 16.55 -4.54
C SER A 113 -1.95 16.24 -4.24
N THR A 114 -1.02 16.76 -5.06
CA THR A 114 0.41 16.43 -4.97
C THR A 114 1.22 17.40 -4.10
N GLN A 115 0.82 18.66 -3.97
CA GLN A 115 1.58 19.69 -3.24
C GLN A 115 0.86 20.18 -1.99
N ILE A 116 -0.45 20.45 -2.06
CA ILE A 116 -1.19 21.06 -0.96
C ILE A 116 -1.59 20.00 0.08
N VAL A 117 -2.20 18.89 -0.36
CA VAL A 117 -2.67 17.83 0.55
C VAL A 117 -1.54 17.22 1.39
N PRO A 118 -0.36 16.87 0.83
CA PRO A 118 0.74 16.35 1.65
C PRO A 118 1.25 17.35 2.68
N ARG A 119 1.27 18.64 2.34
CA ARG A 119 1.66 19.71 3.29
C ARG A 119 0.66 19.82 4.43
N LEU A 120 -0.64 19.79 4.14
CA LEU A 120 -1.70 19.81 5.14
C LEU A 120 -1.64 18.57 6.05
N SER A 121 -1.41 17.38 5.49
CA SER A 121 -1.25 16.15 6.27
C SER A 121 0.03 16.12 7.10
N SER A 122 1.06 16.86 6.71
CA SER A 122 2.32 17.00 7.47
C SER A 122 2.27 18.06 8.57
N LEU A 123 1.28 18.96 8.54
CA LEU A 123 1.16 20.02 9.53
C LEU A 123 0.84 19.36 10.88
N PRO A 124 1.70 19.48 11.91
CA PRO A 124 1.40 18.90 13.20
C PRO A 124 0.08 19.50 13.66
N ARG A 125 -0.95 18.65 13.82
CA ARG A 125 -2.21 19.06 14.46
C ARG A 125 -1.82 19.65 15.81
N ALA A 126 -1.77 20.98 15.86
CA ALA A 126 -1.41 21.69 17.07
C ALA A 126 -2.43 21.24 18.12
N ASN A 127 -1.93 20.46 19.09
CA ASN A 127 -2.70 19.91 20.18
C ASN A 127 -3.42 21.06 20.89
N GLY A 128 -4.72 21.16 20.65
CA GLY A 128 -5.53 22.24 21.17
C GLY A 128 -6.96 22.13 20.70
N GLN A 129 -7.77 21.43 21.50
CA GLN A 129 -9.23 21.57 21.62
C GLN A 129 -10.15 20.68 20.74
N PRO A 130 -11.41 20.50 21.17
CA PRO A 130 -11.87 19.35 21.92
C PRO A 130 -12.71 18.41 21.05
N SER A 131 -12.75 17.13 21.43
CA SER A 131 -13.82 16.21 21.00
C SER A 131 -15.17 16.78 21.42
N SER A 132 -15.82 17.50 20.52
CA SER A 132 -17.25 17.79 20.58
C SER A 132 -17.90 17.02 19.44
N SER A 133 -18.58 15.95 19.84
CA SER A 133 -19.58 15.24 19.05
C SER A 133 -20.54 16.25 18.42
N GLN A 134 -20.47 16.41 17.10
CA GLN A 134 -21.45 17.21 16.36
C GLN A 134 -22.72 16.38 16.15
N VAL A 135 -23.68 16.60 17.06
CA VAL A 135 -25.11 16.48 16.76
C VAL A 135 -25.51 17.69 15.91
N PRO A 136 -26.34 17.56 14.85
CA PRO A 136 -26.68 18.67 13.98
C PRO A 136 -27.52 19.72 14.74
N PRO A 137 -27.25 21.04 14.57
CA PRO A 137 -28.03 22.07 15.24
C PRO A 137 -29.42 22.18 14.60
N ARG A 138 -30.43 22.10 15.48
CA ARG A 138 -31.84 22.36 15.23
C ARG A 138 -32.00 23.84 14.88
N PHE A 139 -32.51 24.13 13.69
CA PHE A 139 -32.91 25.48 13.27
C PHE A 139 -33.99 26.04 14.21
N THR A 140 -33.71 27.17 14.86
CA THR A 140 -34.71 28.05 15.44
C THR A 140 -35.01 29.17 14.42
N PRO A 141 -36.28 29.41 14.04
CA PRO A 141 -36.63 30.54 13.19
C PRO A 141 -36.55 31.83 14.01
N SER A 142 -35.73 32.75 13.53
CA SER A 142 -35.60 34.11 14.05
C SER A 142 -36.87 34.91 13.74
N GLN A 143 -37.32 35.69 14.73
CA GLN A 143 -38.33 36.73 14.59
C GLN A 143 -37.98 37.71 13.46
N PRO A 144 -38.96 38.18 12.67
CA PRO A 144 -38.77 39.33 11.80
C PRO A 144 -38.99 40.63 12.59
N ALA A 145 -37.94 41.43 12.69
CA ALA A 145 -38.04 42.86 13.00
C ALA A 145 -38.06 43.66 11.69
N SER A 146 -38.81 44.76 11.71
CA SER A 146 -38.87 45.87 10.77
C SER A 146 -39.72 45.71 9.50
N SER A 147 -40.90 46.33 9.54
CA SER A 147 -41.53 46.93 8.36
C SER A 147 -41.87 48.39 8.69
N THR A 148 -41.09 49.31 8.13
CA THR A 148 -41.48 50.72 7.96
C THR A 148 -42.52 50.84 6.83
N PRO A 149 -43.34 51.90 6.85
CA PRO A 149 -44.66 51.93 6.24
C PRO A 149 -44.59 52.33 4.77
N LYS A 150 -45.32 51.60 3.92
CA LYS A 150 -45.66 52.03 2.56
C LYS A 150 -47.15 52.36 2.49
N ASP A 151 -47.37 53.65 2.28
CA ASP A 151 -48.49 54.32 1.59
C ASP A 151 -49.68 53.44 1.18
N PHE A 152 -50.74 53.52 1.97
CA PHE A 152 -52.08 53.16 1.53
C PHE A 152 -52.82 54.41 1.05
N VAL A 153 -53.06 54.45 -0.27
CA VAL A 153 -54.06 55.30 -0.92
C VAL A 153 -55.45 54.89 -0.40
N PRO A 154 -56.33 55.83 0.00
CA PRO A 154 -57.65 55.50 0.51
C PRO A 154 -58.59 55.09 -0.64
N PRO A 155 -59.50 54.11 -0.44
CA PRO A 155 -60.50 53.80 -1.45
C PRO A 155 -61.60 54.85 -1.43
N THR A 156 -61.98 55.25 -2.64
CA THR A 156 -63.07 56.15 -3.01
C THR A 156 -64.39 55.72 -2.37
N ILE A 157 -64.98 56.64 -1.60
CA ILE A 157 -66.35 56.57 -1.09
C ILE A 157 -67.31 56.53 -2.29
N GLN A 158 -67.90 55.37 -2.57
CA GLN A 158 -69.12 55.29 -3.39
C GLN A 158 -70.33 55.42 -2.47
N CYS A 159 -71.01 56.57 -2.56
CA CYS A 159 -72.35 56.75 -2.02
C CYS A 159 -73.34 55.84 -2.77
N PRO A 160 -74.20 55.08 -2.08
CA PRO A 160 -75.40 54.54 -2.69
C PRO A 160 -76.41 55.67 -2.85
N ARG A 161 -76.79 55.87 -4.11
CA ARG A 161 -77.85 56.73 -4.63
C ARG A 161 -79.18 56.40 -3.94
N ALA A 162 -79.81 57.43 -3.38
CA ALA A 162 -81.19 57.37 -2.91
C ALA A 162 -82.15 57.34 -4.12
N GLU A 163 -82.68 56.16 -4.40
CA GLU A 163 -83.94 55.91 -5.10
C GLU A 163 -84.76 55.11 -4.08
N GLY A 164 -86.01 55.37 -3.75
CA GLY A 164 -87.10 56.02 -4.44
C GLY A 164 -88.34 55.48 -3.74
N TRP A 165 -89.09 56.37 -3.10
CA TRP A 165 -90.51 56.29 -2.78
C TRP A 165 -91.21 54.94 -3.04
N GLU A 166 -91.71 54.30 -1.99
CA GLU A 166 -93.04 53.72 -2.09
C GLU A 166 -93.85 53.95 -0.82
N ARG A 167 -95.00 54.55 -1.09
CA ARG A 167 -95.95 55.18 -0.20
C ARG A 167 -97.01 54.11 0.08
N ALA A 168 -97.09 53.63 1.32
CA ALA A 168 -98.27 52.95 1.83
C ALA A 168 -98.82 53.79 2.98
N LEU A 169 -99.59 54.82 2.62
CA LEU A 169 -100.63 55.36 3.48
C LEU A 169 -101.75 54.31 3.50
N ASP A 170 -102.09 53.79 4.67
CA ASP A 170 -103.45 53.32 4.97
C ASP A 170 -103.62 53.14 6.48
N GLY A 171 -104.79 53.57 6.97
CA GLY A 171 -105.25 53.36 8.35
C GLY A 171 -105.04 54.58 9.25
N ILE A 172 -105.96 55.57 9.26
CA ILE A 172 -107.15 55.56 10.12
C ILE A 172 -106.71 55.28 11.57
N THR A 173 -106.64 56.24 12.48
CA THR A 173 -107.83 56.70 13.21
C THR A 173 -107.56 58.06 13.85
N THR A 174 -108.30 59.07 13.41
CA THR A 174 -108.54 60.33 14.10
C THR A 174 -109.24 60.07 15.44
N GLY A 175 -108.47 60.02 16.52
CA GLY A 175 -108.97 60.03 17.90
C GLY A 175 -109.04 61.47 18.43
N GLY A 176 -110.00 62.25 17.91
CA GLY A 176 -110.30 63.58 18.43
C GLY A 176 -110.92 63.48 19.83
N HIS A 177 -110.09 63.53 20.87
CA HIS A 177 -110.57 63.78 22.23
C HIS A 177 -110.88 65.27 22.38
N THR A 178 -112.07 65.65 21.94
CA THR A 178 -112.73 66.87 22.35
C THR A 178 -112.97 66.78 23.85
N VAL A 179 -112.16 67.50 24.63
CA VAL A 179 -112.40 67.71 26.06
C VAL A 179 -113.65 68.59 26.16
N PRO A 180 -114.73 68.15 26.82
CA PRO A 180 -115.89 69.02 27.02
C PRO A 180 -115.50 70.05 28.06
N PHE A 181 -115.16 71.27 27.63
CA PHE A 181 -115.19 72.42 28.52
C PHE A 181 -116.64 72.60 28.96
N LYS A 182 -116.99 72.05 30.12
CA LYS A 182 -118.18 72.43 30.89
C LYS A 182 -118.02 73.92 31.21
N SER A 183 -118.60 74.76 30.37
CA SER A 183 -118.89 76.15 30.71
C SER A 183 -119.82 76.13 31.92
N SER A 184 -119.27 76.36 33.10
CA SER A 184 -120.05 76.72 34.29
C SER A 184 -120.83 77.99 33.93
N GLN A 185 -122.12 77.83 33.63
CA GLN A 185 -123.06 78.93 33.54
C GLN A 185 -123.02 79.67 34.89
N SER A 186 -122.37 80.82 34.90
CA SER A 186 -122.51 81.81 35.96
C SER A 186 -123.94 82.33 35.87
N THR A 187 -124.76 81.88 36.82
CA THR A 187 -126.15 82.28 36.98
C THR A 187 -126.22 83.78 37.29
N GLY A 188 -126.80 84.55 36.37
CA GLY A 188 -127.48 85.82 36.65
C GLY A 188 -126.65 86.95 37.27
N LEU A 189 -125.77 87.59 36.48
CA LEU A 189 -125.35 88.97 36.75
C LEU A 189 -125.63 89.83 35.50
N THR A 190 -126.41 90.88 35.70
CA THR A 190 -126.89 91.85 34.70
C THR A 190 -125.75 92.43 33.84
N LEU A 191 -125.96 92.45 32.52
CA LEU A 191 -125.00 92.71 31.43
C LEU A 191 -124.41 94.14 31.36
N GLY A 192 -124.40 94.89 32.46
CA GLY A 192 -123.90 96.27 32.55
C GLY A 192 -123.17 96.60 33.86
N SER A 193 -122.89 95.60 34.71
CA SER A 193 -122.13 95.81 35.95
C SER A 193 -120.62 95.71 35.70
N PRO A 194 -119.78 96.62 36.25
CA PRO A 194 -118.32 96.53 36.17
C PRO A 194 -117.74 95.25 36.80
N GLU A 195 -118.51 94.56 37.65
CA GLU A 195 -118.13 93.27 38.21
C GLU A 195 -118.16 92.13 37.18
N TRP A 196 -119.09 92.17 36.21
CA TRP A 196 -119.16 91.19 35.13
C TRP A 196 -117.93 91.29 34.21
N MET A 197 -117.49 92.51 33.90
CA MET A 197 -116.26 92.72 33.12
C MET A 197 -115.01 92.20 33.85
N ARG A 198 -114.90 92.45 35.17
CA ARG A 198 -113.80 91.91 35.99
C ARG A 198 -113.80 90.37 36.01
N ALA A 199 -114.96 89.75 36.22
CA ALA A 199 -115.09 88.30 36.20
C ALA A 199 -114.73 87.72 34.82
N ARG A 200 -115.14 88.37 33.73
CA ARG A 200 -114.81 87.96 32.36
C ARG A 200 -113.32 88.10 32.05
N ILE A 201 -112.67 89.17 32.49
CA ILE A 201 -111.21 89.36 32.35
C ILE A 201 -110.47 88.25 33.09
N SER A 202 -110.80 87.99 34.35
CA SER A 202 -110.17 86.91 35.12
C SER A 202 -110.39 85.52 34.50
N GLN A 203 -111.57 85.27 33.92
CA GLN A 203 -111.81 84.04 33.16
C GLN A 203 -110.90 83.94 31.92
N LEU A 204 -110.79 85.01 31.13
CA LEU A 204 -109.95 85.02 29.93
C LEU A 204 -108.46 84.90 30.27
N GLU A 205 -108.01 85.49 31.37
CA GLU A 205 -106.65 85.33 31.89
C GLU A 205 -106.37 83.87 32.28
N ALA A 206 -107.31 83.22 32.97
CA ALA A 206 -107.21 81.81 33.31
C ALA A 206 -107.23 80.90 32.06
N GLU A 207 -108.07 81.20 31.07
CA GLU A 207 -108.10 80.49 29.78
C GLU A 207 -106.78 80.66 29.00
N LEU A 208 -106.21 81.86 29.01
CA LEU A 208 -104.93 82.16 28.37
C LEU A 208 -103.75 81.45 29.05
N ASP A 209 -103.70 81.43 30.39
CA ASP A 209 -102.67 80.71 31.14
C ASP A 209 -102.81 79.20 30.98
N THR A 210 -104.04 78.68 30.93
CA THR A 210 -104.30 77.28 30.57
C THR A 210 -103.80 76.98 29.15
N ALA A 211 -104.07 77.85 28.17
CA ALA A 211 -103.60 77.69 26.79
C ALA A 211 -102.07 77.75 26.69
N ARG A 212 -101.40 78.62 27.46
CA ARG A 212 -99.93 78.66 27.56
C ARG A 212 -99.38 77.38 28.16
N ALA A 213 -99.96 76.89 29.25
CA ALA A 213 -99.56 75.63 29.87
C ALA A 213 -99.72 74.45 28.91
N VAL A 214 -100.84 74.36 28.19
CA VAL A 214 -101.06 73.31 27.17
C VAL A 214 -100.03 73.43 26.04
N ARG A 215 -99.74 74.63 25.55
CA ARG A 215 -98.72 74.85 24.51
C ARG A 215 -97.33 74.43 25.00
N ASP A 216 -96.95 74.84 26.21
CA ASP A 216 -95.62 74.55 26.76
C ASP A 216 -95.48 73.05 27.08
N MET A 217 -96.55 72.38 27.54
CA MET A 217 -96.61 70.92 27.63
C MET A 217 -96.45 70.28 26.25
N ALA A 218 -97.20 70.71 25.23
CA ALA A 218 -97.09 70.17 23.87
C ALA A 218 -95.69 70.36 23.26
N LEU A 219 -95.03 71.49 23.51
CA LEU A 219 -93.65 71.74 23.08
C LEU A 219 -92.66 70.84 23.83
N SER A 220 -92.88 70.60 25.13
CA SER A 220 -92.05 69.67 25.91
C SER A 220 -92.23 68.23 25.43
N GLU A 221 -93.46 67.77 25.18
CA GLU A 221 -93.76 66.47 24.57
C GLU A 221 -93.10 66.33 23.20
N GLN A 222 -93.20 67.34 22.34
CA GLN A 222 -92.54 67.33 21.02
C GLN A 222 -91.01 67.27 21.15
N SER A 223 -90.43 67.93 22.17
CA SER A 223 -88.98 67.86 22.42
C SER A 223 -88.55 66.46 22.90
N VAL A 224 -89.35 65.81 23.75
CA VAL A 224 -89.12 64.44 24.23
C VAL A 224 -89.22 63.45 23.07
N VAL A 225 -90.23 63.58 22.20
CA VAL A 225 -90.39 62.73 21.01
C VAL A 225 -89.20 62.90 20.04
N ARG A 226 -88.75 64.13 19.80
CA ARG A 226 -87.57 64.38 18.95
C ARG A 226 -86.30 63.78 19.55
N LEU A 227 -86.10 63.94 20.85
CA LEU A 227 -84.94 63.38 21.55
C LEU A 227 -84.98 61.85 21.54
N ALA A 228 -86.12 61.24 21.83
CA ALA A 228 -86.31 59.79 21.79
C ALA A 228 -86.06 59.21 20.38
N HIS A 229 -86.55 59.89 19.34
CA HIS A 229 -86.27 59.48 17.97
C HIS A 229 -84.78 59.58 17.62
N GLN A 230 -84.11 60.66 18.05
CA GLN A 230 -82.68 60.83 17.82
C GLN A 230 -81.85 59.78 18.57
N THR A 231 -82.18 59.46 19.83
CA THR A 231 -81.49 58.41 20.59
C THR A 231 -81.73 57.04 19.99
N GLU A 232 -82.94 56.76 19.49
CA GLU A 232 -83.23 55.52 18.76
C GLU A 232 -82.42 55.43 17.45
N GLN A 233 -82.36 56.50 16.65
CA GLN A 233 -81.53 56.53 15.44
C GLN A 233 -80.04 56.33 15.76
N ASN A 234 -79.54 56.91 16.85
CA ASN A 234 -78.18 56.71 17.31
C ASN A 234 -77.95 55.25 17.72
N ALA A 235 -78.84 54.66 18.52
CA ALA A 235 -78.77 53.27 18.94
C ALA A 235 -78.79 52.31 17.73
N ARG A 236 -79.60 52.59 16.71
CA ARG A 236 -79.63 51.80 15.46
C ARG A 236 -78.30 51.91 14.68
N ARG A 237 -77.70 53.11 14.62
CA ARG A 237 -76.39 53.29 13.98
C ARG A 237 -75.27 52.58 14.74
N GLU A 238 -75.29 52.64 16.07
CA GLU A 238 -74.33 51.92 16.90
C GLU A 238 -74.49 50.40 16.79
N ALA A 239 -75.72 49.89 16.81
CA ALA A 239 -76.00 48.46 16.64
C ALA A 239 -75.54 47.94 15.26
N THR A 240 -75.77 48.70 14.20
CA THR A 240 -75.30 48.34 12.84
C THR A 240 -73.77 48.41 12.73
N ALA A 241 -73.13 49.37 13.38
CA ALA A 241 -71.67 49.45 13.46
C ALA A 241 -71.08 48.27 14.24
N GLN A 242 -71.64 47.90 15.39
CA GLN A 242 -71.22 46.75 16.18
C GLN A 242 -71.40 45.43 15.42
N LYS A 243 -72.55 45.25 14.74
CA LYS A 243 -72.79 44.08 13.89
C LYS A 243 -71.74 43.97 12.78
N SER A 244 -71.44 45.09 12.10
CA SER A 244 -70.43 45.13 11.04
C SER A 244 -69.03 44.82 11.57
N ALA A 245 -68.69 45.32 12.78
CA ALA A 245 -67.42 45.02 13.43
C ALA A 245 -67.30 43.52 13.79
N ALA A 246 -68.35 42.92 14.34
CA ALA A 246 -68.37 41.50 14.66
C ALA A 246 -68.27 40.61 13.41
N GLU A 247 -68.95 40.97 12.32
CA GLU A 247 -68.87 40.27 11.04
C GLU A 247 -67.47 40.38 10.41
N ALA A 248 -66.85 41.56 10.47
CA ALA A 248 -65.46 41.74 10.03
C ALA A 248 -64.48 40.89 10.85
N GLU A 249 -64.69 40.75 12.16
CA GLU A 249 -63.88 39.88 13.01
C GLU A 249 -64.05 38.40 12.69
N LEU A 250 -65.30 37.95 12.46
CA LEU A 250 -65.58 36.57 12.01
C LEU A 250 -64.94 36.29 10.65
N SER A 251 -64.98 37.24 9.72
CA SER A 251 -64.32 37.12 8.42
C SER A 251 -62.80 36.95 8.57
N ARG A 252 -62.16 37.76 9.42
CA ARG A 252 -60.72 37.63 9.73
C ARG A 252 -60.37 36.26 10.32
N LYS A 253 -61.14 35.80 11.31
CA LYS A 253 -60.97 34.46 11.90
C LYS A 253 -61.14 33.34 10.87
N GLY A 254 -62.07 33.49 9.93
CA GLY A 254 -62.26 32.55 8.82
C GLY A 254 -61.05 32.48 7.89
N VAL A 255 -60.45 33.63 7.55
CA VAL A 255 -59.23 33.70 6.74
C VAL A 255 -58.04 33.06 7.47
N GLU A 256 -57.85 33.37 8.75
CA GLU A 256 -56.78 32.78 9.57
C GLU A 256 -56.93 31.26 9.68
N GLN A 257 -58.16 30.77 9.91
CA GLN A 257 -58.44 29.32 9.92
C GLN A 257 -58.14 28.68 8.56
N GLY A 258 -58.50 29.34 7.46
CA GLY A 258 -58.17 28.90 6.11
C GLY A 258 -56.67 28.78 5.89
N GLN A 259 -55.91 29.80 6.30
CA GLN A 259 -54.45 29.83 6.22
C GLN A 259 -53.82 28.70 7.04
N LEU A 260 -54.24 28.51 8.29
CA LEU A 260 -53.72 27.43 9.16
C LEU A 260 -54.00 26.05 8.57
N ARG A 261 -55.14 25.83 7.92
CA ARG A 261 -55.45 24.57 7.22
C ARG A 261 -54.52 24.33 6.02
N VAL A 262 -54.24 25.37 5.24
CA VAL A 262 -53.30 25.29 4.11
C VAL A 262 -51.89 24.97 4.60
N GLU A 263 -51.44 25.64 5.66
CA GLU A 263 -50.13 25.39 6.27
C GLU A 263 -50.03 23.96 6.83
N LEU A 264 -51.06 23.48 7.53
CA LEU A 264 -51.12 22.11 8.05
C LEU A 264 -51.04 21.06 6.92
N ASN A 265 -51.81 21.25 5.85
CA ASN A 265 -51.73 20.38 4.67
C ASN A 265 -50.34 20.45 4.00
N GLY A 266 -49.72 21.63 3.98
CA GLY A 266 -48.34 21.82 3.53
C GLY A 266 -47.32 21.05 4.38
N VAL A 267 -47.51 20.98 5.70
CA VAL A 267 -46.65 20.21 6.59
C VAL A 267 -46.86 18.70 6.38
N LEU A 268 -48.11 18.24 6.30
CA LEU A 268 -48.43 16.82 6.08
C LEU A 268 -47.89 16.30 4.74
N THR A 269 -47.95 17.11 3.69
CA THR A 269 -47.36 16.74 2.39
C THR A 269 -45.84 16.63 2.46
N ARG A 270 -45.16 17.56 3.14
CA ARG A 270 -43.70 17.45 3.38
C ARG A 270 -43.34 16.23 4.23
N GLU A 271 -44.12 15.95 5.27
CA GLU A 271 -43.92 14.77 6.12
C GLU A 271 -44.03 13.47 5.30
N SER A 272 -45.03 13.37 4.43
CA SER A 272 -45.18 12.23 3.52
C SER A 272 -43.97 12.04 2.60
N VAL A 273 -43.42 13.13 2.06
CA VAL A 273 -42.20 13.10 1.23
C VAL A 273 -41.01 12.62 2.05
N LEU A 274 -40.79 13.21 3.23
CA LEU A 274 -39.69 12.81 4.12
C LEU A 274 -39.79 11.34 4.56
N LEU A 275 -41.01 10.83 4.77
CA LEU A 275 -41.23 9.44 5.12
C LEU A 275 -40.87 8.49 3.97
N LYS A 276 -41.18 8.87 2.72
CA LYS A 276 -40.73 8.14 1.53
C LYS A 276 -39.21 8.14 1.41
N ASP A 277 -38.57 9.29 1.61
CA ASP A 277 -37.11 9.40 1.57
C ASP A 277 -36.45 8.57 2.67
N ASN A 278 -37.00 8.57 3.89
CA ASN A 278 -36.51 7.73 4.98
C ASN A 278 -36.59 6.24 4.64
N HIS A 279 -37.67 5.81 4.00
CA HIS A 279 -37.81 4.43 3.54
C HIS A 279 -36.78 4.08 2.46
N THR A 280 -36.51 4.98 1.52
CA THR A 280 -35.45 4.81 0.50
C THR A 280 -34.07 4.70 1.16
N LEU A 281 -33.76 5.58 2.13
CA LEU A 281 -32.50 5.54 2.87
C LEU A 281 -32.33 4.24 3.65
N ARG A 282 -33.40 3.70 4.27
CA ARG A 282 -33.35 2.39 4.93
C ARG A 282 -33.04 1.25 3.97
N LYS A 283 -33.59 1.29 2.73
CA LYS A 283 -33.25 0.29 1.71
C LYS A 283 -31.79 0.38 1.28
N LEU A 284 -31.28 1.59 1.07
CA LEU A 284 -29.87 1.82 0.73
C LEU A 284 -28.94 1.36 1.85
N LEU A 285 -29.32 1.62 3.11
CA LEU A 285 -28.56 1.17 4.28
C LEU A 285 -28.52 -0.36 4.36
N ALA A 286 -29.67 -1.04 4.20
CA ALA A 286 -29.72 -2.50 4.17
C ALA A 286 -28.89 -3.11 3.03
N PHE A 287 -28.88 -2.46 1.85
CA PHE A 287 -28.03 -2.85 0.73
C PHE A 287 -26.54 -2.70 1.07
N ALA A 288 -26.14 -1.55 1.63
CA ALA A 288 -24.76 -1.29 2.03
C ALA A 288 -24.28 -2.25 3.14
N GLU A 289 -25.14 -2.61 4.08
CA GLU A 289 -24.85 -3.63 5.09
C GLU A 289 -24.61 -5.02 4.47
N GLY A 290 -25.37 -5.38 3.43
CA GLY A 290 -25.17 -6.59 2.64
C GLY A 290 -23.79 -6.62 1.96
N GLU A 291 -23.42 -5.53 1.28
CA GLU A 291 -22.11 -5.37 0.63
C GLU A 291 -20.96 -5.44 1.65
N LEU A 292 -21.10 -4.79 2.82
CA LEU A 292 -20.10 -4.86 3.88
C LEU A 292 -19.92 -6.29 4.41
N LYS A 293 -21.01 -7.07 4.51
CA LYS A 293 -20.93 -8.47 4.90
C LYS A 293 -20.17 -9.30 3.87
N LEU A 294 -20.36 -9.03 2.58
CA LEU A 294 -19.63 -9.68 1.49
C LEU A 294 -18.14 -9.35 1.52
N VAL A 295 -17.78 -8.07 1.71
CA VAL A 295 -16.39 -7.64 1.86
C VAL A 295 -15.74 -8.32 3.07
N ARG A 296 -16.48 -8.45 4.18
CA ARG A 296 -15.98 -9.16 5.37
C ARG A 296 -15.71 -10.63 5.10
N SER A 297 -16.60 -11.34 4.39
CA SER A 297 -16.32 -12.72 3.98
C SER A 297 -15.10 -12.83 3.05
N SER A 298 -14.92 -11.88 2.12
CA SER A 298 -13.75 -11.84 1.25
C SER A 298 -12.45 -11.58 2.03
N LEU A 299 -12.51 -10.78 3.10
CA LEU A 299 -11.36 -10.53 3.97
C LEU A 299 -10.96 -11.81 4.71
N ASP A 300 -11.92 -12.56 5.25
CA ASP A 300 -11.66 -13.85 5.91
C ASP A 300 -11.03 -14.86 4.93
N ASP A 301 -11.50 -14.90 3.68
CA ASP A 301 -10.90 -15.77 2.65
C ASP A 301 -9.50 -15.29 2.23
N SER A 302 -9.26 -13.98 2.19
CA SER A 302 -7.93 -13.41 1.99
C SER A 302 -6.98 -13.78 3.13
N GLU A 303 -7.46 -13.81 4.38
CA GLU A 303 -6.64 -14.22 5.52
C GLU A 303 -6.28 -15.70 5.46
N LYS A 304 -7.23 -16.57 5.09
CA LYS A 304 -6.94 -18.00 4.80
C LYS A 304 -5.91 -18.15 3.68
N CYS A 305 -6.03 -17.37 2.61
CA CYS A 305 -5.07 -17.35 1.51
C CYS A 305 -3.67 -16.95 2.00
N MET A 306 -3.58 -15.91 2.83
CA MET A 306 -2.32 -15.46 3.42
C MET A 306 -1.68 -16.52 4.32
N GLN A 307 -2.48 -17.24 5.13
CA GLN A 307 -1.99 -18.36 5.93
C GLN A 307 -1.43 -19.48 5.04
N ARG A 308 -2.13 -19.83 3.95
CA ARG A 308 -1.65 -20.81 2.97
C ARG A 308 -0.34 -20.39 2.31
N VAL A 309 -0.20 -19.11 1.96
CA VAL A 309 1.06 -18.56 1.42
C VAL A 309 2.19 -18.73 2.43
N LYS A 310 1.99 -18.38 3.70
CA LYS A 310 3.01 -18.58 4.75
C LYS A 310 3.41 -20.05 4.90
N THR A 311 2.45 -20.98 4.82
CA THR A 311 2.76 -22.42 4.85
C THR A 311 3.60 -22.84 3.65
N LEU A 312 3.26 -22.37 2.44
CA LEU A 312 4.03 -22.66 1.22
C LEU A 312 5.42 -22.05 1.26
N GLU A 313 5.59 -20.85 1.79
CA GLU A 313 6.91 -20.21 2.00
C GLU A 313 7.77 -21.05 2.94
N SER A 314 7.20 -21.52 4.06
CA SER A 314 7.91 -22.43 4.98
C SER A 314 8.30 -23.75 4.32
N GLN A 315 7.44 -24.32 3.46
CA GLN A 315 7.75 -25.54 2.72
C GLN A 315 8.85 -25.31 1.67
N LEU A 316 8.83 -24.16 0.98
CA LEU A 316 9.85 -23.79 0.02
C LEU A 316 11.22 -23.66 0.70
N GLU A 317 11.26 -22.98 1.85
CA GLU A 317 12.47 -22.85 2.67
C GLU A 317 12.99 -24.22 3.11
N GLU A 318 12.11 -25.13 3.55
CA GLU A 318 12.50 -26.50 3.89
C GLU A 318 13.08 -27.26 2.69
N VAL A 319 12.45 -27.16 1.51
CA VAL A 319 12.93 -27.78 0.28
C VAL A 319 14.28 -27.21 -0.15
N GLN A 320 14.49 -25.90 -0.05
CA GLN A 320 15.78 -25.27 -0.33
C GLN A 320 16.87 -25.77 0.62
N ASN A 321 16.58 -25.85 1.92
CA ASN A 321 17.52 -26.39 2.90
C ASN A 321 17.87 -27.87 2.62
N ARG A 322 16.89 -28.69 2.23
CA ARG A 322 17.11 -30.08 1.81
C ARG A 322 17.96 -30.16 0.54
N ALA A 323 17.68 -29.31 -0.46
CA ALA A 323 18.45 -29.25 -1.70
C ALA A 323 19.91 -28.87 -1.45
N HIS A 324 20.17 -27.85 -0.62
CA HIS A 324 21.52 -27.46 -0.23
C HIS A 324 22.26 -28.59 0.50
N LYS A 325 21.57 -29.30 1.41
CA LYS A 325 22.14 -30.47 2.12
C LYS A 325 22.52 -31.58 1.14
N LEU A 326 21.66 -31.88 0.16
CA LEU A 326 21.96 -32.86 -0.89
C LEU A 326 23.11 -32.41 -1.79
N GLN A 327 23.19 -31.13 -2.14
CA GLN A 327 24.28 -30.57 -2.91
C GLN A 327 25.63 -30.74 -2.19
N LEU A 328 25.66 -30.50 -0.87
CA LEU A 328 26.85 -30.73 -0.05
C LEU A 328 27.24 -32.22 0.00
N GLN A 329 26.27 -33.12 0.09
CA GLN A 329 26.53 -34.56 0.03
C GLN A 329 27.08 -34.98 -1.33
N ASN A 330 26.50 -34.48 -2.43
CA ASN A 330 26.99 -34.75 -3.78
C ASN A 330 28.42 -34.26 -3.98
N ALA A 331 28.76 -33.04 -3.51
CA ALA A 331 30.12 -32.52 -3.59
C ALA A 331 31.13 -33.40 -2.83
N ARG A 332 30.75 -33.94 -1.66
CA ARG A 332 31.58 -34.89 -0.90
C ARG A 332 31.77 -36.21 -1.64
N LEU A 333 30.71 -36.77 -2.21
CA LEU A 333 30.78 -37.99 -3.00
C LEU A 333 31.65 -37.80 -4.24
N GLU A 334 31.52 -36.67 -4.93
CA GLU A 334 32.35 -36.33 -6.09
C GLU A 334 33.84 -36.20 -5.70
N GLN A 335 34.13 -35.60 -4.55
CA GLN A 335 35.49 -35.54 -4.02
C GLN A 335 36.04 -36.92 -3.65
N GLN A 336 35.23 -37.77 -3.00
CA GLN A 336 35.61 -39.16 -2.72
C GLN A 336 35.87 -39.95 -4.01
N GLN A 337 35.06 -39.76 -5.04
CA GLN A 337 35.24 -40.40 -6.33
C GLN A 337 36.51 -39.91 -7.03
N LYS A 338 36.84 -38.61 -6.97
CA LYS A 338 38.12 -38.09 -7.47
C LYS A 338 39.31 -38.72 -6.74
N HIS A 339 39.24 -38.86 -5.42
CA HIS A 339 40.27 -39.54 -4.65
C HIS A 339 40.40 -41.01 -5.04
N ALA A 340 39.29 -41.75 -5.14
CA ALA A 340 39.30 -43.15 -5.59
C ALA A 340 39.91 -43.31 -6.99
N ASN A 341 39.52 -42.46 -7.95
CA ASN A 341 40.07 -42.48 -9.30
C ASN A 341 41.58 -42.16 -9.32
N THR A 342 42.05 -41.23 -8.48
CA THR A 342 43.50 -40.96 -8.36
C THR A 342 44.26 -42.14 -7.74
N THR A 343 43.65 -42.84 -6.77
CA THR A 343 44.23 -44.05 -6.19
C THR A 343 44.26 -45.20 -7.19
N GLU A 344 43.20 -45.37 -8.00
CA GLU A 344 43.17 -46.37 -9.08
C GLU A 344 44.22 -46.09 -10.16
N LEU A 345 44.43 -44.82 -10.52
CA LEU A 345 45.50 -44.45 -11.46
C LEU A 345 46.90 -44.76 -10.90
N ASP A 346 47.16 -44.44 -9.63
CA ASP A 346 48.44 -44.77 -8.96
C ASP A 346 48.64 -46.29 -8.85
N VAL A 347 47.59 -47.06 -8.54
CA VAL A 347 47.65 -48.54 -8.54
C VAL A 347 47.92 -49.07 -9.96
N LYS A 348 47.30 -48.49 -10.99
CA LYS A 348 47.50 -48.90 -12.39
C LYS A 348 48.91 -48.58 -12.88
N GLU A 349 49.48 -47.45 -12.48
CA GLU A 349 50.88 -47.11 -12.77
C GLU A 349 51.85 -48.03 -12.03
N LYS A 350 51.61 -48.31 -10.74
CA LYS A 350 52.39 -49.28 -9.97
C LYS A 350 52.32 -50.69 -10.58
N LEU A 351 51.16 -51.10 -11.07
CA LEU A 351 50.98 -52.39 -11.76
C LEU A 351 51.74 -52.44 -13.08
N LYS A 352 51.71 -51.38 -13.89
CA LYS A 352 52.50 -51.30 -15.13
C LYS A 352 54.00 -51.35 -14.86
N LYS A 353 54.47 -50.65 -13.82
CA LYS A 353 55.87 -50.66 -13.40
C LYS A 353 56.31 -52.05 -12.98
N SER A 354 55.54 -52.72 -12.12
CA SER A 354 55.84 -54.09 -11.68
C SER A 354 55.75 -55.11 -12.83
N ASP A 355 54.82 -54.95 -13.80
CA ASP A 355 54.80 -55.80 -15.02
C ASP A 355 56.06 -55.61 -15.88
N SER A 356 56.57 -54.38 -16.00
CA SER A 356 57.83 -54.12 -16.72
C SER A 356 59.06 -54.70 -15.98
N GLU A 357 59.09 -54.63 -14.65
CA GLU A 357 60.13 -55.26 -13.83
C GLU A 357 60.11 -56.79 -13.96
N VAL A 358 58.92 -57.40 -13.96
CA VAL A 358 58.78 -58.86 -14.18
C VAL A 358 59.28 -59.27 -15.57
N LYS A 359 59.00 -58.48 -16.62
CA LYS A 359 59.52 -58.75 -17.97
C LYS A 359 61.04 -58.65 -18.04
N HIS A 360 61.62 -57.64 -17.38
CA HIS A 360 63.08 -57.49 -17.29
C HIS A 360 63.71 -58.69 -16.57
N LEU A 361 63.19 -59.05 -15.40
CA LEU A 361 63.70 -60.18 -14.62
C LEU A 361 63.57 -61.52 -15.38
N ARG A 362 62.52 -61.70 -16.19
CA ARG A 362 62.42 -62.88 -17.07
C ARG A 362 63.49 -62.91 -18.15
N ALA A 363 63.81 -61.77 -18.75
CA ALA A 363 64.87 -61.68 -19.75
C ALA A 363 66.24 -61.97 -19.12
N ASP A 364 66.51 -61.43 -17.93
CA ASP A 364 67.73 -61.72 -17.18
C ASP A 364 67.83 -63.20 -16.80
N LEU A 365 66.73 -63.79 -16.34
CA LEU A 365 66.69 -65.22 -16.00
C LEU A 365 66.97 -66.09 -17.23
N ALA A 366 66.39 -65.77 -18.39
CA ALA A 366 66.70 -66.46 -19.64
C ALA A 366 68.18 -66.31 -20.04
N SER A 367 68.74 -65.10 -19.93
CA SER A 367 70.16 -64.85 -20.21
C SER A 367 71.10 -65.62 -19.28
N THR A 368 70.79 -65.67 -17.98
CA THR A 368 71.60 -66.42 -17.01
C THR A 368 71.49 -67.93 -17.22
N GLN A 369 70.33 -68.41 -17.67
CA GLN A 369 70.14 -69.82 -18.01
C GLN A 369 70.94 -70.20 -19.27
N GLU A 370 70.98 -69.37 -20.31
CA GLU A 370 71.86 -69.59 -21.47
C GLU A 370 73.35 -69.57 -21.06
N GLN A 371 73.76 -68.65 -20.19
CA GLN A 371 75.13 -68.62 -19.66
C GLN A 371 75.47 -69.88 -18.85
N LEU A 372 74.52 -70.39 -18.06
CA LEU A 372 74.67 -71.63 -17.31
C LEU A 372 74.83 -72.83 -18.25
N GLU A 373 74.01 -72.92 -19.31
CA GLU A 373 74.11 -73.98 -20.31
C GLU A 373 75.45 -73.93 -21.06
N ALA A 374 75.92 -72.73 -21.43
CA ALA A 374 77.24 -72.55 -22.04
C ALA A 374 78.38 -72.96 -21.09
N ALA A 375 78.29 -72.59 -19.81
CA ALA A 375 79.27 -73.00 -18.80
C ALA A 375 79.27 -74.52 -18.58
N ARG A 376 78.10 -75.15 -18.57
CA ARG A 376 77.95 -76.61 -18.46
C ARG A 376 78.57 -77.33 -19.65
N ALA A 377 78.31 -76.88 -20.87
CA ALA A 377 78.91 -77.44 -22.08
C ALA A 377 80.45 -77.28 -22.08
N SER A 378 80.95 -76.14 -21.61
CA SER A 378 82.40 -75.92 -21.44
C SER A 378 82.99 -76.88 -20.40
N LEU A 379 82.32 -77.08 -19.26
CA LEU A 379 82.78 -78.01 -18.22
C LEU A 379 82.86 -79.45 -18.76
N GLU A 380 81.81 -79.93 -19.42
CA GLU A 380 81.80 -81.26 -20.06
C GLU A 380 82.95 -81.42 -21.08
N SER A 381 83.23 -80.38 -21.88
CA SER A 381 84.38 -80.38 -22.79
C SER A 381 85.72 -80.52 -22.06
N THR A 382 85.90 -79.81 -20.93
CA THR A 382 87.12 -79.92 -20.13
C THR A 382 87.24 -81.27 -19.43
N GLU A 383 86.14 -81.83 -18.92
CA GLU A 383 86.11 -83.15 -18.30
C GLU A 383 86.49 -84.25 -19.30
N GLN A 384 86.01 -84.14 -20.55
CA GLN A 384 86.37 -85.07 -21.62
C GLN A 384 87.84 -84.95 -22.03
N LYS A 385 88.39 -83.73 -22.07
CA LYS A 385 89.84 -83.51 -22.29
C LYS A 385 90.68 -84.10 -21.16
N CYS A 386 90.30 -83.88 -19.90
CA CYS A 386 90.96 -84.46 -18.73
C CYS A 386 90.91 -85.99 -18.75
N SER A 387 89.77 -86.57 -19.12
CA SER A 387 89.62 -88.03 -19.26
C SER A 387 90.48 -88.61 -20.39
N SER A 388 90.65 -87.88 -21.50
CA SER A 388 91.56 -88.25 -22.58
C SER A 388 93.03 -88.18 -22.15
N ALA A 389 93.41 -87.10 -21.46
CA ALA A 389 94.75 -86.93 -20.92
C ALA A 389 95.10 -88.03 -19.89
N ARG A 390 94.15 -88.38 -19.02
CA ARG A 390 94.30 -89.49 -18.06
C ARG A 390 94.53 -90.83 -18.75
N ARG A 391 93.79 -91.15 -19.83
CA ARG A 391 94.03 -92.36 -20.63
C ARG A 391 95.41 -92.38 -21.29
N MET A 392 95.86 -91.26 -21.84
CA MET A 392 97.20 -91.13 -22.41
C MET A 392 98.28 -91.33 -21.35
N TYR A 393 98.10 -90.76 -20.16
CA TYR A 393 99.01 -90.93 -19.03
C TYR A 393 99.14 -92.39 -18.60
N GLU A 394 98.02 -93.10 -18.38
CA GLU A 394 98.08 -94.53 -18.03
C GLU A 394 98.75 -95.36 -19.13
N SER A 395 98.49 -95.07 -20.40
CA SER A 395 99.18 -95.75 -21.52
C SER A 395 100.69 -95.50 -21.52
N THR A 396 101.13 -94.27 -21.25
CA THR A 396 102.57 -93.97 -21.15
C THR A 396 103.23 -94.63 -19.94
N LYS A 397 102.49 -94.73 -18.83
CA LYS A 397 102.95 -95.38 -17.60
C LYS A 397 103.09 -96.89 -17.80
N GLU A 398 102.15 -97.55 -18.48
CA GLU A 398 102.27 -98.96 -18.88
C GLU A 398 103.49 -99.20 -19.77
N LYS A 399 103.70 -98.36 -20.80
CA LYS A 399 104.90 -98.43 -21.65
C LYS A 399 106.19 -98.29 -20.83
N LEU A 400 106.23 -97.37 -19.88
CA LEU A 400 107.39 -97.18 -19.01
C LEU A 400 107.62 -98.39 -18.09
N GLY A 401 106.54 -99.04 -17.62
CA GLY A 401 106.60 -100.33 -16.92
C GLY A 401 107.27 -101.42 -17.77
N THR A 402 106.88 -101.56 -19.04
CA THR A 402 107.51 -102.54 -19.95
C THR A 402 109.00 -102.26 -20.21
N TYR A 403 109.41 -100.99 -20.31
CA TYR A 403 110.82 -100.62 -20.43
C TYR A 403 111.61 -100.96 -19.16
N LYS A 404 111.01 -100.77 -17.98
CA LYS A 404 111.64 -101.11 -16.70
C LYS A 404 111.86 -102.61 -16.57
N GLU A 405 110.85 -103.43 -16.86
CA GLU A 405 110.97 -104.89 -16.84
C GLU A 405 112.03 -105.39 -17.84
N ARG A 406 112.08 -104.79 -19.04
CA ARG A 406 113.10 -105.10 -20.03
C ARG A 406 114.50 -104.76 -19.53
N LEU A 407 114.67 -103.61 -18.88
CA LEU A 407 115.95 -103.21 -18.29
C LEU A 407 116.38 -104.16 -17.16
N GLU A 408 115.48 -104.54 -16.26
CA GLU A 408 115.76 -105.53 -15.21
C GLU A 408 116.15 -106.90 -15.81
N SER A 409 115.51 -107.30 -16.92
CA SER A 409 115.89 -108.52 -17.64
C SER A 409 117.29 -108.43 -18.27
N GLU A 410 117.67 -107.30 -18.85
CA GLU A 410 119.02 -107.07 -19.38
C GLU A 410 120.06 -107.06 -18.25
N GLU A 411 119.75 -106.42 -17.12
CA GLU A 411 120.63 -106.33 -15.96
C GLU A 411 120.89 -107.72 -15.34
N THR A 412 119.88 -108.59 -15.27
CA THR A 412 120.06 -109.99 -14.82
C THR A 412 120.90 -110.83 -15.78
N ILE A 413 120.81 -110.60 -17.09
CA ILE A 413 121.66 -111.25 -18.10
C ILE A 413 123.10 -110.79 -17.96
N VAL A 414 123.34 -109.48 -17.80
CA VAL A 414 124.66 -108.90 -17.55
C VAL A 414 125.26 -109.45 -16.26
N HIS A 415 124.45 -109.58 -15.20
CA HIS A 415 124.91 -110.14 -13.93
C HIS A 415 125.28 -111.62 -14.06
N LYS A 416 124.50 -112.42 -14.82
CA LYS A 416 124.84 -113.82 -15.15
C LYS A 416 126.13 -113.94 -15.97
N LEU A 417 126.34 -113.07 -16.96
CA LEU A 417 127.58 -113.01 -17.74
C LEU A 417 128.77 -112.67 -16.83
N LYS A 418 128.61 -111.71 -15.92
CA LYS A 418 129.65 -111.31 -14.97
C LYS A 418 130.04 -112.45 -14.01
N GLY A 419 129.07 -113.28 -13.61
CA GLY A 419 129.32 -114.47 -12.78
C GLY A 419 130.03 -115.62 -13.51
N THR A 420 129.91 -115.72 -14.84
CA THR A 420 130.54 -116.79 -15.63
C THR A 420 131.93 -116.43 -16.15
N LEU A 421 132.27 -115.13 -16.28
CA LEU A 421 133.52 -114.69 -16.94
C LEU A 421 134.73 -114.46 -16.02
N THR A 422 134.64 -114.70 -14.70
CA THR A 422 135.64 -114.14 -13.76
C THR A 422 136.12 -115.09 -12.65
N PRO A 423 136.59 -116.31 -13.00
CA PRO A 423 137.80 -116.82 -12.31
C PRO A 423 138.93 -117.29 -13.25
N GLU A 424 138.65 -117.65 -14.50
CA GLU A 424 139.64 -118.29 -15.39
C GLU A 424 140.40 -117.30 -16.29
N VAL A 425 139.78 -116.20 -16.69
CA VAL A 425 140.42 -115.21 -17.58
C VAL A 425 141.45 -114.35 -16.83
N TYR A 426 141.17 -113.98 -15.57
CA TYR A 426 142.12 -113.23 -14.74
C TYR A 426 143.38 -114.03 -14.35
N ARG A 427 143.32 -115.37 -14.36
CA ARG A 427 144.48 -116.23 -14.08
C ARG A 427 145.44 -116.33 -15.27
N SER A 428 144.97 -116.18 -16.51
CA SER A 428 145.82 -116.15 -17.71
C SER A 428 146.34 -114.74 -18.05
N LEU A 429 145.56 -113.69 -17.74
CA LEU A 429 145.94 -112.31 -18.04
C LEU A 429 147.04 -111.79 -17.10
N GLY A 430 147.06 -112.22 -15.83
CA GLY A 430 148.17 -111.94 -14.91
C GLY A 430 149.52 -112.50 -15.37
N ALA A 431 149.52 -113.70 -15.97
CA ALA A 431 150.72 -114.33 -16.52
C ALA A 431 151.26 -113.56 -17.75
N THR A 432 150.38 -112.92 -18.53
CA THR A 432 150.80 -112.10 -19.68
C THR A 432 151.28 -110.70 -19.30
N TYR A 433 150.76 -110.10 -18.21
CA TYR A 433 151.24 -108.79 -17.74
C TYR A 433 152.62 -108.86 -17.07
N GLU A 434 152.99 -109.97 -16.41
CA GLU A 434 154.39 -110.18 -16.00
C GLU A 434 155.34 -110.34 -17.19
N ALA A 435 154.91 -111.06 -18.24
CA ALA A 435 155.71 -111.22 -19.46
C ALA A 435 155.86 -109.91 -20.26
N LEU A 436 154.80 -109.07 -20.30
CA LEU A 436 154.82 -107.79 -21.02
C LEU A 436 155.49 -106.66 -20.21
N GLY A 437 155.41 -106.70 -18.88
CA GLY A 437 156.16 -105.80 -17.98
C GLY A 437 157.68 -106.01 -18.05
N GLY A 438 158.13 -107.26 -18.26
CA GLY A 438 159.52 -107.58 -18.57
C GLY A 438 159.97 -107.03 -19.92
N PHE A 439 159.08 -107.00 -20.92
CA PHE A 439 159.37 -106.48 -22.25
C PHE A 439 159.37 -104.94 -22.29
N LEU A 440 158.42 -104.29 -21.61
CA LEU A 440 158.28 -102.83 -21.62
C LEU A 440 159.27 -102.12 -20.67
N SER A 441 159.87 -102.83 -19.71
CA SER A 441 161.04 -102.32 -18.96
C SER A 441 162.31 -102.19 -19.82
N VAL A 442 162.40 -102.88 -20.96
CA VAL A 442 163.54 -102.77 -21.90
C VAL A 442 163.35 -101.61 -22.89
N VAL A 443 162.13 -101.11 -23.07
CA VAL A 443 161.80 -100.09 -24.11
C VAL A 443 161.40 -98.73 -23.50
N GLY A 444 161.51 -98.58 -22.18
CA GLY A 444 161.41 -97.35 -21.39
C GLY A 444 160.68 -96.15 -22.02
N LEU A 445 159.40 -95.95 -21.66
CA LEU A 445 158.73 -94.64 -21.50
C LEU A 445 157.29 -94.80 -20.94
N PRO A 446 156.74 -93.82 -20.19
CA PRO A 446 155.50 -93.94 -19.41
C PRO A 446 154.30 -93.16 -20.04
N PRO A 447 153.19 -92.94 -19.30
CA PRO A 447 151.81 -93.44 -19.49
C PRO A 447 150.86 -92.38 -20.12
N LEU A 448 149.52 -92.58 -20.16
CA LEU A 448 148.55 -91.48 -19.91
C LEU A 448 147.06 -91.88 -19.90
N CYS A 449 146.34 -91.10 -19.09
CA CYS A 449 144.97 -91.18 -18.59
C CYS A 449 143.93 -90.43 -19.45
N GLU A 450 142.66 -90.64 -19.04
CA GLU A 450 141.60 -89.63 -18.81
C GLU A 450 140.66 -89.16 -19.95
N GLY A 451 139.35 -89.26 -19.67
CA GLY A 451 138.56 -88.04 -19.41
C GLY A 451 137.27 -87.79 -20.21
N GLY A 452 136.10 -88.02 -19.59
CA GLY A 452 135.09 -86.97 -19.25
C GLY A 452 134.01 -86.47 -20.24
N VAL A 453 132.84 -86.14 -19.65
CA VAL A 453 131.97 -84.93 -19.81
C VAL A 453 130.45 -85.17 -20.09
N ALA A 454 129.61 -84.48 -19.29
CA ALA A 454 128.12 -84.35 -19.27
C ALA A 454 127.62 -83.25 -20.26
N PRO A 455 126.48 -82.48 -20.14
CA PRO A 455 125.22 -82.52 -19.34
C PRO A 455 123.91 -82.03 -20.09
N LYS A 456 122.75 -81.90 -19.38
CA LYS A 456 121.76 -80.76 -19.32
C LYS A 456 120.23 -81.08 -19.33
N LYS A 457 119.45 -80.16 -18.71
CA LYS A 457 117.99 -80.11 -18.36
C LYS A 457 117.27 -78.90 -19.01
N GLU A 458 115.92 -78.95 -19.13
CA GLU A 458 114.95 -77.81 -19.28
C GLU A 458 113.50 -78.28 -18.86
N SER A 459 112.79 -77.58 -17.95
CA SER A 459 111.57 -76.72 -18.06
C SER A 459 110.22 -77.45 -18.31
N ASP A 460 109.05 -77.11 -17.75
CA ASP A 460 108.49 -75.93 -17.00
C ASP A 460 107.62 -76.37 -15.80
#